data_AF-A0A973AFZ5-F1
#
_entry.id   AF-A0A973AFZ5-F1
#
_cell.length_a   1.000
_cell.length_b   1.000
_cell.length_c   1.000
_cell.angle_alpha   90.00
_cell.angle_beta   90.00
_cell.angle_gamma   90.00
#
_symmetry.space_group_name_H-M   'P 1'
#
loop_
_entity.id
_entity.type
_entity.pdbx_description
1 polymer ?
#
loop_
_entity_poly.entity_id
_entity_poly.type
_entity_poly.pdbx_seq_one_letter_code
_entity_poly.pdbx_strand_id
1 'polypeptide(L)'
;MKVKAILGITLLLLLSSVSYGDDERDWSSLEASQQKLLAEFKGEWDSLPPARRERLVRGVERWSSMTTDERKEAKSRFSGWSQLSDERRDLIRERYDIYRSLSVEEQRLIRENYHRFNRMNQDRRQQMRDRYRKMTPEQRQRARDRMRDRPRPATHD
;
A
#
# COMPACT_ATOMS: atom_id res chain seq x y z
N MET A 1 -12.83 -14.34 -20.07
CA MET A 1 -12.18 -14.83 -18.81
C MET A 1 -10.70 -15.13 -19.02
N LYS A 2 -9.80 -14.14 -19.12
CA LYS A 2 -8.33 -14.39 -19.12
C LYS A 2 -7.56 -13.15 -18.63
N VAL A 3 -7.78 -12.74 -17.38
CA VAL A 3 -6.91 -11.75 -16.69
C VAL A 3 -6.77 -12.22 -15.24
N LYS A 4 -5.90 -13.21 -14.99
CA LYS A 4 -5.76 -13.83 -13.66
C LYS A 4 -4.35 -13.79 -13.08
N ALA A 5 -3.39 -13.07 -13.67
CA ALA A 5 -2.01 -13.15 -13.18
C ALA A 5 -1.33 -11.83 -12.76
N ILE A 6 -1.70 -10.66 -13.27
CA ILE A 6 -0.72 -9.54 -13.26
C ILE A 6 -1.21 -8.23 -12.62
N LEU A 7 -2.46 -8.19 -12.15
CA LEU A 7 -2.93 -7.09 -11.29
C LEU A 7 -2.30 -7.11 -9.87
N GLY A 8 -1.51 -8.13 -9.53
CA GLY A 8 -0.76 -8.27 -8.27
C GLY A 8 0.39 -7.29 -8.09
N ILE A 9 0.88 -6.71 -9.18
CA ILE A 9 1.86 -5.64 -9.11
C ILE A 9 1.23 -4.38 -8.50
N THR A 10 -0.06 -4.14 -8.75
CA THR A 10 -0.75 -2.87 -8.44
C THR A 10 -0.82 -2.52 -6.95
N LEU A 11 -0.89 -3.52 -6.07
CA LEU A 11 -1.00 -3.27 -4.63
C LEU A 11 0.36 -3.04 -3.96
N LEU A 12 1.46 -3.32 -4.66
CA LEU A 12 2.82 -3.00 -4.25
C LEU A 12 3.32 -1.69 -4.90
N LEU A 13 2.43 -0.84 -5.45
CA LEU A 13 2.79 0.35 -6.26
C LEU A 13 2.85 1.68 -5.51
N LEU A 14 2.85 1.66 -4.18
CA LEU A 14 2.47 2.84 -3.43
C LEU A 14 3.66 3.55 -2.74
N LEU A 15 4.84 2.95 -2.70
CA LEU A 15 5.98 3.38 -1.86
C LEU A 15 7.11 4.16 -2.56
N SER A 16 6.88 4.87 -3.66
CA SER A 16 7.98 5.62 -4.29
C SER A 16 7.53 6.99 -4.78
N SER A 17 7.90 8.01 -3.99
CA SER A 17 7.98 9.40 -4.45
C SER A 17 9.37 9.56 -5.05
N VAL A 18 9.49 9.48 -6.38
CA VAL A 18 10.70 9.90 -7.09
C VAL A 18 10.29 10.80 -8.23
N SER A 19 11.05 11.88 -8.39
CA SER A 19 10.92 12.91 -9.41
C SER A 19 10.77 12.30 -10.80
N TYR A 20 9.77 12.77 -11.54
CA TYR A 20 9.53 12.40 -12.93
C TYR A 20 10.64 13.00 -13.80
N GLY A 21 11.68 12.21 -14.09
CA GLY A 21 12.46 12.40 -15.30
C GLY A 21 11.60 11.99 -16.48
N ASP A 22 11.61 12.77 -17.55
CA ASP A 22 10.95 12.50 -18.83
C ASP A 22 11.69 11.36 -19.59
N ASP A 23 12.01 10.28 -18.88
CA ASP A 23 12.58 9.07 -19.47
C ASP A 23 11.42 8.28 -20.06
N GLU A 24 11.16 8.57 -21.33
CA GLU A 24 10.32 7.76 -22.20
C GLU A 24 10.98 6.38 -22.36
N ARG A 25 10.81 5.49 -21.37
CA ARG A 25 11.33 4.11 -21.45
C ARG A 25 10.62 3.38 -22.59
N ASP A 26 11.37 3.17 -23.66
CA ASP A 26 10.98 2.34 -24.79
C ASP A 26 10.93 0.86 -24.37
N TRP A 27 10.05 0.08 -25.00
CA TRP A 27 9.94 -1.35 -24.80
C TRP A 27 11.28 -2.06 -25.07
N SER A 28 12.01 -1.60 -26.09
CA SER A 28 13.28 -2.19 -26.52
C SER A 28 14.41 -2.04 -25.49
N SER A 29 14.34 -1.01 -24.63
CA SER A 29 15.35 -0.73 -23.61
C SER A 29 15.15 -1.53 -22.31
N LEU A 30 14.06 -2.29 -22.20
CA LEU A 30 13.79 -3.15 -21.05
C LEU A 30 14.68 -4.40 -21.06
N GLU A 31 15.09 -4.88 -19.89
CA GLU A 31 15.81 -6.14 -19.78
C GLU A 31 14.95 -7.31 -20.29
N ALA A 32 15.57 -8.36 -20.83
CA ALA A 32 14.84 -9.53 -21.36
C ALA A 32 13.93 -10.18 -20.30
N SER A 33 14.34 -10.17 -19.03
CA SER A 33 13.55 -10.63 -17.88
C SER A 33 12.29 -9.77 -17.67
N GLN A 34 12.43 -8.45 -17.82
CA GLN A 34 11.35 -7.47 -17.71
C GLN A 34 10.37 -7.59 -18.87
N GLN A 35 10.88 -7.66 -20.12
CA GLN A 35 10.07 -7.85 -21.32
C GLN A 35 9.23 -9.14 -21.24
N LYS A 36 9.81 -10.23 -20.72
CA LYS A 36 9.08 -11.50 -20.55
C LYS A 36 7.93 -11.37 -19.56
N LEU A 37 8.13 -10.65 -18.45
CA LEU A 37 7.11 -10.45 -17.42
C LEU A 37 6.05 -9.42 -17.83
N LEU A 38 6.39 -8.47 -18.70
CA LEU A 38 5.49 -7.44 -19.21
C LEU A 38 4.93 -7.76 -20.59
N ALA A 39 5.12 -8.98 -21.11
CA ALA A 39 4.83 -9.32 -22.50
C ALA A 39 3.38 -9.01 -22.92
N GLU A 40 2.42 -9.06 -21.99
CA GLU A 40 1.03 -8.68 -22.24
C GLU A 40 0.84 -7.19 -22.57
N PHE A 41 1.73 -6.33 -22.09
CA PHE A 41 1.71 -4.88 -22.34
C PHE A 41 2.47 -4.49 -23.60
N LYS A 42 3.21 -5.41 -24.24
CA LYS A 42 4.07 -5.10 -25.39
C LYS A 42 3.32 -4.36 -26.51
N GLY A 43 2.10 -4.80 -26.84
CA GLY A 43 1.32 -4.22 -27.93
C GLY A 43 0.74 -2.84 -27.63
N GLU A 44 0.60 -2.47 -26.35
CA GLU A 44 0.06 -1.19 -25.90
C GLU A 44 1.11 -0.30 -25.23
N TRP A 45 2.37 -0.74 -25.16
CA TRP A 45 3.42 -0.13 -24.32
C TRP A 45 3.59 1.36 -24.58
N ASP A 46 3.70 1.74 -25.85
CA ASP A 46 3.92 3.13 -26.27
C ASP A 46 2.70 4.02 -26.04
N SER A 47 1.50 3.42 -25.94
CA SER A 47 0.27 4.14 -25.59
C SER A 47 0.09 4.34 -24.08
N LEU A 48 0.89 3.65 -23.26
CA LEU A 48 0.83 3.79 -21.81
C LEU A 48 1.46 5.12 -21.38
N PRO A 49 0.78 5.88 -20.49
CA PRO A 49 1.39 7.07 -19.89
C PRO A 49 2.76 6.74 -19.26
N PRO A 50 3.78 7.62 -19.36
CA PRO A 50 5.11 7.35 -18.82
C PRO A 50 5.09 6.88 -17.36
N ALA A 51 4.30 7.53 -16.51
CA ALA A 51 4.10 7.14 -15.10
C ALA A 51 3.52 5.72 -14.93
N ARG A 52 2.75 5.20 -15.90
CA ARG A 52 2.26 3.82 -15.88
C ARG A 52 3.35 2.85 -16.32
N ARG A 53 4.12 3.16 -17.38
CA ARG A 53 5.29 2.37 -17.82
C ARG A 53 6.28 2.20 -16.67
N GLU A 54 6.67 3.30 -16.03
CA GLU A 54 7.63 3.29 -14.93
C GLU A 54 7.14 2.48 -13.71
N ARG A 55 5.83 2.54 -13.39
CA ARG A 55 5.23 1.72 -12.33
C ARG A 55 5.27 0.23 -12.66
N LEU A 56 5.02 -0.15 -13.91
CA LEU A 56 5.09 -1.54 -14.36
C LEU A 56 6.52 -2.08 -14.23
N VAL A 57 7.52 -1.33 -14.71
CA VAL A 57 8.92 -1.82 -14.65
C VAL A 57 9.40 -1.95 -13.21
N ARG A 58 9.20 -0.94 -12.36
CA ARG A 58 9.53 -1.05 -10.92
C ARG A 58 8.81 -2.21 -10.23
N GLY A 59 7.58 -2.48 -10.65
CA GLY A 59 6.80 -3.62 -10.20
C GLY A 59 7.48 -4.94 -10.49
N VAL A 60 8.02 -5.08 -11.70
CA VAL A 60 8.78 -6.25 -12.12
C VAL A 60 10.12 -6.35 -11.41
N GLU A 61 10.86 -5.25 -11.26
CA GLU A 61 12.12 -5.23 -10.50
C GLU A 61 11.91 -5.77 -9.08
N ARG A 62 10.89 -5.26 -8.36
CA ARG A 62 10.53 -5.76 -7.03
C ARG A 62 10.09 -7.22 -7.04
N TRP A 63 9.31 -7.65 -8.03
CA TRP A 63 8.89 -9.04 -8.14
C TRP A 63 10.08 -9.98 -8.34
N SER A 64 11.04 -9.55 -9.17
CA SER A 64 12.27 -10.29 -9.48
C SER A 64 13.17 -10.40 -8.25
N SER A 65 13.23 -9.37 -7.39
CA SER A 65 14.01 -9.40 -6.16
C SER A 65 13.37 -10.19 -5.00
N MET A 66 12.09 -10.57 -5.10
CA MET A 66 11.40 -11.34 -4.06
C MET A 66 11.81 -12.81 -4.06
N THR A 67 11.95 -13.36 -2.85
CA THR A 67 12.02 -14.80 -2.57
C THR A 67 10.71 -15.52 -2.93
N THR A 68 10.75 -16.85 -2.99
CA THR A 68 9.56 -17.68 -3.26
C THR A 68 8.44 -17.42 -2.25
N ASP A 69 8.78 -17.28 -0.97
CA ASP A 69 7.81 -17.05 0.10
C ASP A 69 7.19 -15.65 0.02
N GLU A 70 8.01 -14.62 -0.25
CA GLU A 70 7.50 -13.26 -0.46
C GLU A 70 6.57 -13.20 -1.68
N ARG A 71 6.90 -13.89 -2.77
CA ARG A 71 6.02 -14.00 -3.95
C ARG A 71 4.71 -14.71 -3.61
N LYS A 72 4.75 -15.75 -2.78
CA LYS A 72 3.53 -16.45 -2.31
C LYS A 72 2.65 -15.52 -1.48
N GLU A 73 3.26 -14.76 -0.58
CA GLU A 73 2.53 -13.78 0.24
C GLU A 73 1.95 -12.64 -0.60
N ALA A 74 2.72 -12.11 -1.56
CA ALA A 74 2.25 -11.10 -2.51
C ALA A 74 1.05 -11.60 -3.33
N LYS A 75 1.09 -12.84 -3.83
CA LYS A 75 -0.05 -13.47 -4.52
C LYS A 75 -1.28 -13.58 -3.61
N SER A 76 -1.10 -13.97 -2.35
CA SER A 76 -2.20 -14.07 -1.39
C SER A 76 -2.85 -12.70 -1.13
N ARG A 77 -2.05 -11.67 -0.87
CA ARG A 77 -2.53 -10.29 -0.70
C ARG A 77 -3.27 -9.79 -1.94
N PHE A 78 -2.72 -10.07 -3.12
CA PHE A 78 -3.37 -9.72 -4.37
C PHE A 78 -4.72 -10.42 -4.55
N SER A 79 -4.81 -11.71 -4.24
CA SER A 79 -6.09 -12.44 -4.29
C SER A 79 -7.14 -11.76 -3.42
N GLY A 80 -6.79 -11.40 -2.18
CA GLY A 80 -7.69 -10.67 -1.29
C GLY A 80 -8.14 -9.33 -1.86
N TRP A 81 -7.21 -8.56 -2.44
CA TRP A 81 -7.52 -7.28 -3.09
C TRP A 81 -8.43 -7.42 -4.31
N SER A 82 -8.18 -8.44 -5.14
CA SER A 82 -8.97 -8.74 -6.35
C SER A 82 -10.42 -9.14 -6.05
N GLN A 83 -10.70 -9.52 -4.81
CA GLN A 83 -12.04 -9.86 -4.32
C GLN A 83 -12.78 -8.67 -3.68
N LEU A 84 -12.09 -7.54 -3.43
CA LEU A 84 -12.73 -6.33 -2.92
C LEU A 84 -13.66 -5.72 -3.98
N SER A 85 -14.77 -5.14 -3.54
CA SER A 85 -15.62 -4.29 -4.40
C SER A 85 -14.86 -3.03 -4.81
N ASP A 86 -15.25 -2.43 -5.94
CA ASP A 86 -14.60 -1.23 -6.45
C ASP A 86 -14.69 -0.06 -5.47
N GLU A 87 -15.85 0.13 -4.83
CA GLU A 87 -16.03 1.10 -3.73
C GLU A 87 -15.03 0.90 -2.59
N ARG A 88 -14.74 -0.36 -2.21
CA ARG A 88 -13.75 -0.66 -1.16
C ARG A 88 -12.34 -0.34 -1.63
N ARG A 89 -12.02 -0.63 -2.89
CA ARG A 89 -10.71 -0.30 -3.48
C ARG A 89 -10.51 1.20 -3.54
N ASP A 90 -11.53 1.95 -3.95
CA ASP A 90 -11.49 3.41 -4.03
C ASP A 90 -11.30 4.05 -2.66
N LEU A 91 -12.05 3.59 -1.65
CA LEU A 91 -11.84 4.03 -0.28
C LEU A 91 -10.42 3.75 0.22
N ILE A 92 -9.82 2.63 -0.15
CA ILE A 92 -8.44 2.32 0.25
C ILE A 92 -7.45 3.24 -0.49
N ARG A 93 -7.66 3.51 -1.78
CA ARG A 93 -6.84 4.46 -2.56
C ARG A 93 -6.89 5.86 -1.96
N GLU A 94 -8.09 6.36 -1.66
CA GLU A 94 -8.30 7.67 -1.03
C GLU A 94 -7.56 7.77 0.31
N ARG A 95 -7.76 6.80 1.20
CA ARG A 95 -7.07 6.75 2.50
C ARG A 95 -5.56 6.68 2.35
N TYR A 96 -5.10 6.00 1.32
CA TYR A 96 -3.68 5.89 1.04
C TYR A 96 -3.08 7.23 0.57
N ASP A 97 -3.78 7.96 -0.30
CA ASP A 97 -3.34 9.27 -0.75
C ASP A 97 -3.30 10.27 0.40
N ILE A 98 -4.30 10.24 1.29
CA ILE A 98 -4.26 10.99 2.55
C ILE A 98 -3.01 10.61 3.36
N TYR A 99 -2.76 9.32 3.59
CA TYR A 99 -1.59 8.87 4.35
C TYR A 99 -0.27 9.33 3.73
N ARG A 100 -0.13 9.33 2.40
CA ARG A 100 1.07 9.83 1.72
C ARG A 100 1.27 11.33 1.83
N SER A 101 0.19 12.10 1.95
CA SER A 101 0.28 13.54 2.17
C SER A 101 0.72 13.93 3.59
N LEU A 102 0.72 12.97 4.54
CA LEU A 102 1.16 13.22 5.90
C LEU A 102 2.68 13.37 5.97
N SER A 103 3.15 14.10 6.99
CA SER A 103 4.59 14.19 7.29
C SER A 103 5.18 12.80 7.62
N VAL A 104 6.49 12.64 7.40
CA VAL A 104 7.19 11.37 7.71
C VAL A 104 6.99 10.95 9.16
N GLU A 105 6.94 11.91 10.08
CA GLU A 105 6.70 11.68 11.50
C GLU A 105 5.29 11.17 11.79
N GLU A 106 4.26 11.78 11.18
CA GLU A 106 2.89 11.29 11.32
C GLU A 106 2.72 9.89 10.72
N GLN A 107 3.34 9.63 9.57
CA GLN A 107 3.34 8.30 8.97
C GLN A 107 4.02 7.27 9.88
N ARG A 108 5.16 7.63 10.50
CA ARG A 108 5.85 6.78 11.47
C ARG A 108 4.96 6.44 12.66
N LEU A 109 4.31 7.45 13.25
CA LEU A 109 3.38 7.27 14.37
C LEU A 109 2.22 6.33 14.01
N ILE A 110 1.64 6.47 12.81
CA ILE A 110 0.59 5.56 12.33
C ILE A 110 1.10 4.12 12.26
N ARG A 111 2.29 3.89 11.68
CA ARG A 111 2.90 2.55 11.59
C ARG A 111 3.17 1.96 12.97
N GLU A 112 3.73 2.73 13.88
CA GLU A 112 4.01 2.29 15.26
C GLU A 112 2.74 1.94 16.02
N ASN A 113 1.71 2.78 15.91
CA ASN A 113 0.40 2.52 16.51
C ASN A 113 -0.22 1.22 15.96
N TYR A 114 -0.11 1.01 14.65
CA TYR A 114 -0.56 -0.23 13.99
C TYR A 114 0.20 -1.46 14.49
N HIS A 115 1.54 -1.39 14.55
CA HIS A 115 2.36 -2.50 15.07
C HIS A 115 2.03 -2.78 16.54
N ARG A 116 1.90 -1.75 17.37
CA ARG A 116 1.52 -1.91 18.78
C ARG A 116 0.15 -2.57 18.91
N PHE A 117 -0.83 -2.15 18.12
CA PHE A 117 -2.16 -2.75 18.10
C PHE A 117 -2.11 -4.23 17.71
N ASN A 118 -1.36 -4.58 16.66
CA ASN A 118 -1.26 -5.97 16.19
C ASN A 118 -0.50 -6.90 17.15
N ARG A 119 0.41 -6.37 17.96
CA ARG A 119 1.09 -7.13 19.02
C ARG A 119 0.20 -7.38 20.25
N MET A 120 -0.92 -6.68 20.39
CA MET A 120 -1.87 -6.94 21.49
C MET A 120 -2.55 -8.29 21.31
N ASN A 121 -2.75 -9.01 22.42
CA ASN A 121 -3.54 -10.24 22.41
C ASN A 121 -4.99 -9.98 21.95
N GLN A 122 -5.68 -11.03 21.51
CA GLN A 122 -7.02 -10.90 20.93
C GLN A 122 -8.03 -10.29 21.91
N ASP A 123 -8.00 -10.70 23.18
CA ASP A 123 -8.91 -10.20 24.21
C ASP A 123 -8.77 -8.70 24.43
N ARG A 124 -7.53 -8.20 24.49
CA ARG A 124 -7.27 -6.77 24.64
C ARG A 124 -7.76 -5.98 23.43
N ARG A 125 -7.54 -6.50 22.21
CA ARG A 125 -8.06 -5.88 20.99
C ARG A 125 -9.58 -5.85 20.98
N GLN A 126 -10.23 -6.93 21.40
CA GLN A 126 -11.68 -7.03 21.46
C GLN A 126 -12.26 -6.05 22.49
N GLN A 127 -11.68 -6.01 23.70
CA GLN A 127 -12.06 -5.06 24.74
C GLN A 127 -11.97 -3.60 24.26
N MET A 128 -10.92 -3.25 23.51
CA MET A 128 -10.78 -1.91 22.93
C MET A 128 -11.87 -1.61 21.90
N ARG A 129 -12.17 -2.57 21.01
CA ARG A 129 -13.24 -2.43 20.01
C ARG A 129 -14.60 -2.25 20.67
N ASP A 130 -14.91 -3.05 21.68
CA ASP A 130 -16.20 -3.00 22.38
C ASP A 130 -16.35 -1.72 23.19
N ARG A 131 -15.28 -1.26 23.85
CA ARG A 131 -15.26 0.05 24.50
C ARG A 131 -15.57 1.17 23.51
N TYR A 132 -14.92 1.17 22.34
CA TYR A 132 -15.14 2.20 21.32
C TYR A 132 -16.57 2.17 20.75
N ARG A 133 -17.13 0.97 20.52
CA ARG A 133 -18.51 0.78 20.07
C ARG A 133 -19.53 1.35 21.07
N LYS A 134 -19.30 1.16 22.38
CA LYS A 134 -20.16 1.66 23.46
C LYS A 134 -20.04 3.17 23.72
N MET A 135 -19.01 3.84 23.19
CA MET A 135 -18.83 5.29 23.37
C MET A 135 -19.80 6.10 22.50
N THR A 136 -20.34 7.18 23.07
CA THR A 136 -21.09 8.22 22.31
C THR A 136 -20.14 9.00 21.39
N PRO A 137 -20.66 9.73 20.38
CA PRO A 137 -19.84 10.60 19.53
C PRO A 137 -18.96 11.59 20.31
N GLU A 138 -19.50 12.19 21.38
CA GLU A 138 -18.81 13.16 22.24
C GLU A 138 -17.70 12.47 23.03
N GLN A 139 -17.97 11.27 23.57
CA GLN A 139 -16.96 10.48 24.28
C GLN A 139 -15.80 10.06 23.36
N ARG A 140 -16.10 9.72 22.10
CA ARG A 140 -15.08 9.43 21.08
C ARG A 140 -14.27 10.68 20.75
N GLN A 141 -14.91 11.84 20.62
CA GLN A 141 -14.21 13.09 20.37
C GLN A 141 -13.25 13.42 21.51
N ARG A 142 -13.71 13.39 22.76
CA ARG A 142 -12.85 13.58 23.95
C ARG A 142 -11.73 12.55 24.04
N ALA A 143 -11.94 11.32 23.57
CA ALA A 143 -10.88 10.32 23.52
C ALA A 143 -9.82 10.66 22.47
N ARG A 144 -10.23 11.16 21.29
CA ARG A 144 -9.31 11.65 20.25
C ARG A 144 -8.54 12.88 20.72
N ASP A 145 -9.20 13.86 21.31
CA ASP A 145 -8.56 15.08 21.83
C ASP A 145 -7.52 14.74 22.89
N ARG A 146 -7.86 13.86 23.85
CA ARG A 146 -6.89 13.36 24.84
C ARG A 146 -5.70 12.63 24.23
N MET A 147 -5.89 11.92 23.11
CA MET A 147 -4.77 11.28 22.41
C MET A 147 -3.91 12.28 21.66
N ARG A 148 -4.50 13.34 21.11
CA ARG A 148 -3.78 14.44 20.46
C ARG A 148 -2.96 15.25 21.46
N ASP A 149 -3.54 15.53 22.62
CA ASP A 149 -2.96 16.39 23.65
C ASP A 149 -2.01 15.61 24.59
N ARG A 150 -1.94 14.28 24.46
CA ARG A 150 -0.99 13.46 25.22
C ARG A 150 0.43 13.82 24.77
N PRO A 151 1.34 14.20 25.69
CA PRO A 151 2.73 14.44 25.37
C PRO A 151 3.27 13.23 24.61
N ARG A 152 3.83 13.47 23.42
CA ARG A 152 4.49 12.41 22.65
C ARG A 152 5.59 11.85 23.54
N PRO A 153 5.66 10.54 23.78
CA PRO A 153 6.79 9.98 24.52
C PRO A 153 8.05 10.44 23.80
N ALA A 154 8.97 11.08 24.52
CA ALA A 154 10.23 11.53 23.96
C ALA A 154 10.89 10.32 23.28
N THR A 155 11.10 10.42 21.96
CA THR A 155 11.95 9.48 21.24
C THR A 155 13.29 9.50 21.96
N HIS A 156 13.65 8.40 22.62
CA HIS A 156 15.02 8.25 23.11
C HIS A 156 15.84 7.94 21.86
N ASP A 157 16.69 8.90 21.48
CA ASP A 157 17.77 8.70 20.51
C ASP A 157 18.80 7.68 21.02
#